data_AF-A0A9P8EK31-F1
#
_entry.id   AF-A0A9P8EK31-F1
#
_cell.length_a   1.000
_cell.length_b   1.000
_cell.length_c   1.000
_cell.angle_alpha   90.00
_cell.angle_beta   90.00
_cell.angle_gamma   90.00
#
_symmetry.space_group_name_H-M   'P 1'
#
loop_
_entity.id
_entity.type
_entity.pdbx_description
1 polymer ?
#
loop_
_entity_poly.entity_id
_entity_poly.type
_entity_poly.pdbx_seq_one_letter_code
_entity_poly.pdbx_strand_id
1 'polypeptide(L)'
;MSSQAIASPITAKKQYYATNSPWEAKIGYYRAVRRGPFIFVSGTTAVDPSSNTTNPKVLHPGDAKAQALIAFGEIVKAIQALGGQGAKSIVRTKMFVQRQEDCAAVAEAFTEVLGEQNGLDCGTAATMVVVGGFVDPDMLVEIECDAMVDEEG
;
A
#
# COMPACT_ATOMS: atom_id res chain seq x y z
N MET A 1 -11.63 -50.07 -4.06
CA MET A 1 -10.49 -49.20 -4.38
C MET A 1 -11.06 -47.82 -4.65
N SER A 2 -10.88 -46.90 -3.71
CA SER A 2 -11.52 -45.59 -3.70
C SER A 2 -10.68 -44.62 -4.53
N SER A 3 -11.20 -44.21 -5.69
CA SER A 3 -10.61 -43.16 -6.51
C SER A 3 -10.83 -41.82 -5.82
N GLN A 4 -9.83 -41.32 -5.09
CA GLN A 4 -9.81 -39.92 -4.66
C GLN A 4 -9.58 -39.04 -5.88
N ALA A 5 -10.54 -38.17 -6.18
CA ALA A 5 -10.35 -37.09 -7.12
C ALA A 5 -9.25 -36.15 -6.56
N ILE A 6 -8.14 -36.05 -7.27
CA ILE A 6 -7.10 -35.06 -6.98
C ILE A 6 -7.69 -33.73 -7.44
N ALA A 7 -8.00 -32.84 -6.52
CA ALA A 7 -8.40 -31.48 -6.87
C ALA A 7 -7.29 -30.85 -7.71
N SER A 8 -7.61 -30.48 -8.96
CA SER A 8 -6.70 -29.68 -9.79
C SER A 8 -6.29 -28.45 -9.00
N PRO A 9 -4.98 -28.10 -8.92
CA PRO A 9 -4.58 -26.89 -8.23
C PRO A 9 -5.23 -25.72 -8.98
N ILE A 10 -6.09 -24.99 -8.28
CA ILE A 10 -6.67 -23.74 -8.75
C ILE A 10 -5.48 -22.81 -8.99
N THR A 11 -4.98 -22.72 -10.22
CA THR A 11 -4.00 -21.70 -10.59
C THR A 11 -4.71 -20.37 -10.53
N ALA A 12 -4.72 -19.74 -9.35
CA ALA A 12 -5.37 -18.46 -9.13
C ALA A 12 -4.83 -17.45 -10.15
N LYS A 13 -5.71 -16.97 -11.03
CA LYS A 13 -5.38 -15.99 -12.07
C LYS A 13 -4.87 -14.71 -11.40
N LYS A 14 -3.86 -14.07 -12.00
CA LYS A 14 -3.34 -12.78 -11.51
C LYS A 14 -4.41 -11.71 -11.73
N GLN A 15 -4.74 -10.97 -10.67
CA GLN A 15 -5.68 -9.85 -10.68
C GLN A 15 -4.91 -8.54 -10.45
N TYR A 16 -5.44 -7.44 -10.96
CA TYR A 16 -4.76 -6.15 -10.97
C TYR A 16 -5.71 -5.04 -10.56
N TYR A 17 -5.20 -4.06 -9.82
CA TYR A 17 -5.88 -2.81 -9.54
C TYR A 17 -5.00 -1.66 -10.00
N ALA A 18 -5.58 -0.78 -10.82
CA ALA A 18 -4.93 0.43 -11.33
C ALA A 18 -5.70 1.65 -10.85
N THR A 19 -5.01 2.77 -10.71
CA THR A 19 -5.60 4.09 -10.47
C THR A 19 -5.31 5.04 -11.64
N ASN A 20 -5.84 6.25 -11.57
CA ASN A 20 -5.49 7.32 -12.49
C ASN A 20 -4.17 8.02 -12.13
N SER A 21 -3.35 7.42 -11.24
CA SER A 21 -2.04 7.98 -10.88
C SER A 21 -1.21 8.25 -12.14
N PRO A 22 -0.65 9.46 -12.30
CA PRO A 22 0.18 9.80 -13.45
C PRO A 22 1.41 8.89 -13.57
N TRP A 23 1.92 8.38 -12.44
CA TRP A 23 3.06 7.48 -12.40
C TRP A 23 2.74 6.09 -12.93
N GLU A 24 1.53 5.57 -12.69
CA GLU A 24 1.11 4.26 -13.21
C GLU A 24 1.09 4.27 -14.75
N ALA A 25 0.53 5.32 -15.35
CA ALA A 25 0.51 5.50 -16.80
C ALA A 25 1.91 5.74 -17.39
N LYS A 26 2.75 6.52 -16.70
CA LYS A 26 4.09 6.91 -17.19
C LYS A 26 5.12 5.78 -17.10
N ILE A 27 5.09 5.00 -16.01
CA ILE A 27 6.10 3.97 -15.71
C ILE A 27 5.62 2.57 -16.13
N GLY A 28 4.31 2.30 -16.10
CA GLY A 28 3.75 1.01 -16.53
C GLY A 28 3.65 -0.03 -15.42
N TYR A 29 3.23 0.37 -14.21
CA TYR A 29 2.94 -0.54 -13.09
C TYR A 29 1.47 -0.41 -12.64
N TYR A 30 1.01 -1.39 -11.87
CA TYR A 30 -0.32 -1.38 -11.24
C TYR A 30 -0.20 -0.89 -9.80
N ARG A 31 -1.19 -0.16 -9.29
CA ARG A 31 -1.28 0.16 -7.86
C ARG A 31 -1.17 -1.08 -6.98
N ALA A 32 -1.90 -2.14 -7.32
CA ALA A 32 -1.83 -3.39 -6.59
C ALA A 32 -2.06 -4.60 -7.49
N VAL A 33 -1.54 -5.74 -7.05
CA VAL A 33 -1.65 -7.02 -7.74
C VAL A 33 -2.03 -8.10 -6.73
N ARG A 34 -3.01 -8.92 -7.07
CA ARG A 34 -3.35 -10.13 -6.30
C ARG A 34 -2.97 -11.39 -7.04
N ARG A 35 -2.38 -12.35 -6.32
CA ARG A 35 -2.11 -13.71 -6.79
C ARG A 35 -2.38 -14.70 -5.65
N GLY A 36 -3.44 -15.50 -5.79
CA GLY A 36 -3.89 -16.36 -4.69
C GLY A 36 -4.37 -15.50 -3.50
N PRO A 37 -3.93 -15.79 -2.26
CA PRO A 37 -4.30 -15.00 -1.09
C PRO A 37 -3.49 -13.71 -0.97
N PHE A 38 -2.38 -13.55 -1.68
CA PHE A 38 -1.46 -12.42 -1.52
C PHE A 38 -1.86 -11.23 -2.37
N ILE A 39 -1.88 -10.05 -1.76
CA ILE A 39 -2.00 -8.74 -2.40
C ILE A 39 -0.69 -7.98 -2.16
N PHE A 40 -0.05 -7.54 -3.24
CA PHE A 40 1.15 -6.70 -3.20
C PHE A 40 0.78 -5.31 -3.67
N VAL A 41 1.01 -4.29 -2.84
CA VAL A 41 0.71 -2.89 -3.15
C VAL A 41 2.01 -2.16 -3.46
N SER A 42 2.05 -1.49 -4.60
CA SER A 42 3.21 -0.69 -5.01
C SER A 42 3.46 0.47 -4.05
N GLY A 43 4.71 0.93 -4.01
CA GLY A 43 5.10 2.15 -3.32
C GLY A 43 4.13 3.30 -3.62
N THR A 44 3.54 3.85 -2.57
CA THR A 44 2.43 4.77 -2.63
C THR A 44 2.80 6.07 -1.92
N THR A 45 2.60 7.19 -2.61
CA THR A 45 2.87 8.55 -2.14
C THR A 45 1.61 9.41 -2.27
N ALA A 46 1.66 10.63 -1.71
CA ALA A 46 0.55 11.57 -1.74
C ALA A 46 0.47 12.37 -3.05
N VAL A 47 0.33 11.69 -4.19
CA VAL A 47 0.19 12.35 -5.50
C VAL A 47 -1.28 12.62 -5.81
N ASP A 48 -1.56 13.82 -6.32
CA ASP A 48 -2.89 14.20 -6.81
C ASP A 48 -3.27 13.33 -8.02
N PRO A 49 -4.31 12.48 -7.94
CA PRO A 49 -4.72 11.63 -9.04
C PRO A 49 -5.34 12.41 -10.21
N SER A 50 -5.65 13.70 -10.03
CA SER A 50 -6.11 14.59 -11.11
C SER A 50 -4.97 15.31 -11.84
N SER A 51 -3.73 15.18 -11.35
CA SER A 51 -2.57 15.83 -11.95
C SER A 51 -2.13 15.18 -13.26
N ASN A 52 -1.49 15.96 -14.13
CA ASN A 52 -1.05 15.51 -15.45
C ASN A 52 0.18 14.59 -15.33
N THR A 53 0.21 13.53 -16.14
CA THR A 53 1.38 12.66 -16.38
C THR A 53 2.72 13.37 -16.62
N THR A 54 2.72 14.57 -17.20
CA THR A 54 3.95 15.34 -17.46
C THR A 54 4.40 16.20 -16.28
N ASN A 55 3.50 16.52 -15.35
CA ASN A 55 3.80 17.29 -14.14
C ASN A 55 2.93 16.80 -12.98
N PRO A 56 3.24 15.63 -12.40
CA PRO A 56 2.54 15.11 -11.23
C PRO A 56 2.62 16.14 -10.09
N LYS A 57 1.52 16.31 -9.36
CA LYS A 57 1.48 17.23 -8.21
C LYS A 57 1.49 16.44 -6.91
N VAL A 58 2.42 16.75 -6.02
CA VAL A 58 2.41 16.23 -4.65
C VAL A 58 1.43 17.05 -3.80
N LEU A 59 0.61 16.36 -3.02
CA LEU A 59 -0.32 16.94 -2.06
C LEU A 59 0.39 17.16 -0.72
N HIS A 60 0.00 18.22 0.00
CA HIS A 60 0.55 18.58 1.30
C HIS A 60 2.09 18.69 1.35
N PRO A 61 2.73 19.54 0.51
CA PRO A 61 4.17 19.79 0.62
C PRO A 61 4.55 20.25 2.03
N GLY A 62 5.58 19.64 2.61
CA GLY A 62 6.06 19.96 3.95
C GLY A 62 5.36 19.23 5.11
N ASP A 63 4.28 18.49 4.87
CA ASP A 63 3.52 17.78 5.90
C ASP A 63 3.56 16.25 5.69
N ALA A 64 4.56 15.61 6.29
CA ALA A 64 4.76 14.16 6.15
C ALA A 64 3.63 13.31 6.75
N LYS A 65 2.95 13.80 7.80
CA LYS A 65 1.81 13.08 8.40
C LYS A 65 0.63 13.05 7.43
N ALA A 66 0.26 14.20 6.87
CA ALA A 66 -0.81 14.27 5.88
C ALA A 66 -0.48 13.42 4.65
N GLN A 67 0.76 13.46 4.18
CA GLN A 67 1.19 12.62 3.06
C GLN A 67 1.09 11.12 3.37
N ALA A 68 1.53 10.69 4.57
CA ALA A 68 1.43 9.30 5.01
C ALA A 68 -0.03 8.83 5.10
N LEU A 69 -0.93 9.66 5.65
CA LEU A 69 -2.36 9.34 5.73
C LEU A 69 -3.00 9.17 4.34
N ILE A 70 -2.65 10.02 3.38
CA ILE A 70 -3.09 9.84 1.98
C ILE A 70 -2.56 8.53 1.43
N ALA A 71 -1.28 8.24 1.62
CA ALA A 71 -0.66 7.03 1.11
C ALA A 71 -1.34 5.77 1.68
N PHE A 72 -1.55 5.70 2.99
CA PHE A 72 -2.29 4.62 3.64
C PHE A 72 -3.73 4.50 3.13
N GLY A 73 -4.42 5.61 2.93
CA GLY A 73 -5.78 5.61 2.39
C GLY A 73 -5.85 4.97 1.00
N GLU A 74 -4.91 5.29 0.11
CA GLU A 74 -4.84 4.68 -1.22
C GLU A 74 -4.47 3.20 -1.17
N ILE A 75 -3.57 2.81 -0.26
CA ILE A 75 -3.22 1.40 -0.03
C ILE A 75 -4.45 0.60 0.41
N VAL A 76 -5.21 1.10 1.39
CA VAL A 76 -6.42 0.45 1.90
C VAL A 76 -7.46 0.26 0.79
N LYS A 77 -7.69 1.29 -0.04
CA LYS A 77 -8.60 1.21 -1.19
C LYS A 77 -8.15 0.15 -2.19
N ALA A 78 -6.86 0.08 -2.49
CA ALA A 78 -6.30 -0.89 -3.42
C ALA A 78 -6.46 -2.33 -2.93
N ILE A 79 -6.27 -2.55 -1.63
CA ILE A 79 -6.47 -3.86 -0.99
C ILE A 79 -7.95 -4.26 -1.06
N GLN A 80 -8.87 -3.35 -0.71
CA GLN A 80 -10.31 -3.59 -0.78
C GLN A 80 -10.77 -3.93 -2.21
N ALA A 81 -10.24 -3.22 -3.21
CA ALA A 81 -10.56 -3.48 -4.61
C ALA A 81 -10.13 -4.87 -5.10
N LEU A 82 -9.19 -5.52 -4.41
CA LEU A 82 -8.71 -6.88 -4.68
C LEU A 82 -9.29 -7.93 -3.71
N GLY A 83 -10.30 -7.55 -2.92
CA GLY A 83 -11.04 -8.44 -2.03
C GLY A 83 -10.41 -8.63 -0.63
N GLY A 84 -9.46 -7.78 -0.24
CA GLY A 84 -8.97 -7.74 1.15
C GLY A 84 -9.84 -6.89 2.07
N GLN A 85 -9.70 -7.08 3.38
CA GLN A 85 -10.44 -6.39 4.43
C GLN A 85 -9.83 -5.02 4.81
N GLY A 86 -9.22 -4.33 3.84
CA GLY A 86 -8.55 -3.05 4.05
C GLY A 86 -7.33 -3.16 4.98
N ALA A 87 -7.27 -2.31 5.99
CA ALA A 87 -6.15 -2.24 6.94
C ALA A 87 -5.87 -3.58 7.64
N LYS A 88 -6.91 -4.34 7.98
CA LYS A 88 -6.84 -5.64 8.68
C LYS A 88 -6.15 -6.73 7.86
N SER A 89 -6.15 -6.59 6.54
CA SER A 89 -5.47 -7.54 5.66
C SER A 89 -3.97 -7.26 5.55
N ILE A 90 -3.47 -6.11 6.01
CA ILE A 90 -2.05 -5.75 5.88
C ILE A 90 -1.22 -6.55 6.87
N VAL A 91 -0.21 -7.27 6.37
CA VAL A 91 0.68 -8.12 7.19
C VAL A 91 2.12 -7.60 7.24
N ARG A 92 2.51 -6.77 6.26
CA ARG A 92 3.83 -6.12 6.24
C ARG A 92 3.74 -4.71 5.68
N THR A 93 4.41 -3.77 6.32
CA THR A 93 4.50 -2.35 5.93
C THR A 93 5.95 -1.89 5.92
N LYS A 94 6.36 -1.21 4.85
CA LYS A 94 7.62 -0.48 4.77
C LYS A 94 7.34 0.99 4.53
N MET A 95 7.99 1.84 5.31
CA MET A 95 7.89 3.29 5.23
C MET A 95 9.28 3.84 4.91
N PHE A 96 9.39 4.49 3.76
CA PHE A 96 10.57 5.22 3.36
C PHE A 96 10.31 6.70 3.63
N VAL A 97 11.17 7.37 4.41
CA VAL A 97 10.96 8.76 4.84
C VAL A 97 12.12 9.60 4.33
N GLN A 98 11.86 10.80 3.81
CA GLN A 98 12.92 11.67 3.26
C GLN A 98 13.79 12.30 4.36
N ARG A 99 13.16 12.71 5.47
CA ARG A 99 13.82 13.49 6.52
C ARG A 99 13.66 12.81 7.88
N GLN A 100 14.71 12.84 8.70
CA GLN A 100 14.69 12.17 10.00
C GLN A 100 13.67 12.81 10.97
N GLU A 101 13.48 14.12 10.89
CA GLU A 101 12.51 14.87 11.68
C GLU A 101 11.04 14.50 11.39
N ASP A 102 10.76 13.93 10.21
CA ASP A 102 9.41 13.52 9.82
C ASP A 102 9.01 12.14 10.36
N CYS A 103 9.98 11.35 10.83
CA CYS A 103 9.73 9.97 11.27
C CYS A 103 8.66 9.88 12.36
N ALA A 104 8.62 10.83 13.30
CA ALA A 104 7.58 10.86 14.34
C ALA A 104 6.19 11.11 13.75
N ALA A 105 6.10 12.04 12.81
CA ALA A 105 4.85 12.40 12.14
C ALA A 105 4.30 11.24 11.28
N VAL A 106 5.19 10.52 10.59
CA VAL A 106 4.85 9.29 9.84
C VAL A 106 4.43 8.16 10.79
N ALA A 107 5.11 8.00 11.92
CA ALA A 107 4.75 7.00 12.92
C ALA A 107 3.35 7.27 13.54
N GLU A 108 2.99 8.53 13.76
CA GLU A 108 1.62 8.89 14.17
C GLU A 108 0.59 8.47 13.13
N ALA A 109 0.81 8.77 11.84
CA ALA A 109 -0.09 8.33 10.77
C ALA A 109 -0.19 6.80 10.69
N PHE A 110 0.93 6.09 10.85
CA PHE A 110 0.95 4.63 10.93
C PHE A 110 0.07 4.13 12.08
N THR A 111 0.24 4.68 13.29
CA THR A 111 -0.54 4.30 14.47
C THR A 111 -2.04 4.53 14.27
N GLU A 112 -2.42 5.66 13.67
CA GLU A 112 -3.82 5.97 13.35
C GLU A 112 -4.47 4.92 12.44
N VAL A 113 -3.73 4.35 11.48
CA VAL A 113 -4.28 3.41 10.49
C VAL A 113 -4.08 1.96 10.88
N LEU A 114 -2.88 1.58 11.33
CA LEU A 114 -2.40 0.19 11.46
C LEU A 114 -1.94 -0.17 12.87
N GLY A 115 -2.04 0.75 13.83
CA GLY A 115 -1.59 0.46 15.19
C GLY A 115 -2.34 -0.72 15.79
N GLU A 116 -1.63 -1.62 16.47
CA GLU A 116 -2.23 -2.80 17.11
C GLU A 116 -3.30 -2.43 18.14
N GLN A 117 -3.22 -1.23 18.72
CA GLN A 117 -4.23 -0.74 19.66
C GLN A 117 -5.60 -0.48 19.01
N ASN A 118 -5.69 -0.51 17.67
CA ASN A 118 -6.94 -0.29 16.94
C ASN A 118 -7.83 -1.55 16.93
N GLY A 119 -7.33 -2.73 17.33
CA GLY A 119 -8.11 -3.97 17.38
C GLY A 119 -7.25 -5.24 17.36
N LEU A 120 -7.83 -6.38 17.75
CA LEU A 120 -7.13 -7.68 17.79
C LEU A 120 -6.70 -8.19 16.40
N ASP A 121 -7.34 -7.69 15.34
CA ASP A 121 -7.06 -7.99 13.94
C ASP A 121 -6.33 -6.82 13.23
N CYS A 122 -5.75 -5.90 14.01
CA CYS A 122 -4.92 -4.80 13.54
C CYS A 122 -3.45 -5.04 13.90
N GLY A 123 -2.55 -4.36 13.20
CA GLY A 123 -1.10 -4.53 13.35
C GLY A 123 -0.46 -5.17 12.13
N THR A 124 0.85 -4.99 11.99
CA THR A 124 1.63 -5.42 10.82
C THR A 124 3.11 -5.49 11.17
N ALA A 125 3.87 -6.36 10.50
CA ALA A 125 5.32 -6.27 10.57
C ALA A 125 5.78 -4.97 9.89
N ALA A 126 6.45 -4.08 10.62
CA ALA A 126 6.79 -2.75 10.13
C ALA A 126 8.30 -2.50 10.03
N THR A 127 8.70 -1.73 9.02
CA THR A 127 10.04 -1.15 8.92
C THR A 127 9.92 0.30 8.49
N MET A 128 10.67 1.19 9.15
CA MET A 128 10.79 2.59 8.75
C MET A 128 12.27 2.94 8.56
N VAL A 129 12.62 3.54 7.43
CA VAL A 129 13.99 3.96 7.12
C VAL A 129 14.00 5.35 6.51
N VAL A 130 15.05 6.12 6.82
CA VAL A 130 15.33 7.39 6.16
C VAL A 130 16.09 7.12 4.87
N VAL A 131 15.65 7.69 3.75
CA VAL A 131 16.23 7.51 2.42
C VAL A 131 16.81 8.81 1.87
N GLY A 132 17.65 8.72 0.83
CA GLY A 132 18.31 9.88 0.23
C GLY A 132 17.41 10.82 -0.58
N GLY A 133 16.14 10.48 -0.78
CA GLY A 133 15.14 11.27 -1.51
C GLY A 133 14.25 10.44 -2.43
N PHE A 134 13.26 11.10 -3.03
CA PHE A 134 12.29 10.51 -3.96
C PHE A 134 12.35 11.13 -5.36
N VAL A 135 11.49 10.65 -6.26
CA VAL A 135 11.40 11.17 -7.65
C VAL A 135 10.95 12.63 -7.73
N ASP A 136 10.25 13.11 -6.71
CA ASP A 136 9.81 14.49 -6.56
C ASP A 136 10.24 15.00 -5.18
N PRO A 137 10.89 16.17 -5.07
CA PRO A 137 11.43 16.68 -3.81
C PRO A 137 10.36 17.04 -2.77
N ASP A 138 9.10 17.26 -3.19
CA ASP A 138 7.99 17.54 -2.27
C ASP A 138 7.40 16.25 -1.65
N MET A 139 7.78 15.07 -2.13
CA MET A 139 7.45 13.81 -1.47
C MET A 139 8.29 13.66 -0.21
N LEU A 140 7.63 13.40 0.92
CA LEU A 140 8.30 13.22 2.21
C LEU A 140 8.26 11.77 2.69
N VAL A 141 7.35 10.97 2.13
CA VAL A 141 7.15 9.57 2.50
C VAL A 141 6.61 8.76 1.33
N GLU A 142 7.12 7.54 1.20
CA GLU A 142 6.59 6.49 0.32
C GLU A 142 6.33 5.23 1.15
N ILE A 143 5.18 4.60 0.94
CA ILE A 143 4.73 3.46 1.75
C ILE A 143 4.44 2.26 0.83
N GLU A 144 5.00 1.11 1.17
CA GLU A 144 4.74 -0.18 0.53
C GLU A 144 4.07 -1.11 1.54
N CYS A 145 3.05 -1.84 1.11
CA CYS A 145 2.36 -2.82 1.95
C CYS A 145 2.13 -4.15 1.21
N ASP A 146 2.25 -5.24 1.96
CA ASP A 146 1.71 -6.54 1.57
C ASP A 146 0.50 -6.87 2.42
N ALA A 147 -0.49 -7.47 1.79
CA ALA A 147 -1.72 -7.89 2.42
C ALA A 147 -2.09 -9.34 2.05
N MET A 148 -2.88 -9.96 2.90
CA MET A 148 -3.43 -11.28 2.68
C MET A 148 -4.96 -11.24 2.75
N VAL A 149 -5.59 -11.98 1.84
CA VAL A 149 -7.02 -12.29 1.89
C VAL A 149 -7.17 -13.62 2.60
N ASP A 150 -8.01 -13.64 3.63
CA ASP A 150 -8.36 -14.89 4.32
C ASP A 150 -9.09 -15.81 3.35
N GLU A 151 -8.83 -17.11 3.42
CA GLU A 151 -9.67 -18.07 2.73
C GLU A 151 -11.06 -18.07 3.39
N GLU A 152 -12.13 -18.06 2.60
CA GLU A 152 -13.46 -18.35 3.13
C GLU A 152 -13.41 -19.76 3.74
N GLY A 153 -13.58 -19.84 5.06
CA GLY A 153 -13.61 -21.11 5.80
C GLY A 153 -14.82 -21.97 5.50
#